data_AF-A0A3D4U0U9-F1
#
_entry.id   AF-A0A3D4U0U9-F1
#
_cell.length_a   1.000
_cell.length_b   1.000
_cell.length_c   1.000
_cell.angle_alpha   90.00
_cell.angle_beta   90.00
_cell.angle_gamma   90.00
#
_symmetry.space_group_name_H-M   'P 1'
#
loop_
_entity.id
_entity.type
_entity.pdbx_description
1 polymer ?
#
loop_
_entity_poly.entity_id
_entity_poly.type
_entity_poly.pdbx_seq_one_letter_code
_entity_poly.pdbx_strand_id
1 'polypeptide(L)'
;MEQVNINMISYCGFYCGACPKYTKGQCEGCKGDTPKCAVGYKSCQVRPCCIENGFNSCANCNKVESVKDCKIYNPFMIRFGQFITRTNRRLGIEMIKEKGETEFVKYMINKNWVTIRTGKQ
;
A
#
# COMPACT_ATOMS: atom_id res chain seq x y z
N MET A 1 -22.86 -11.14 -5.07
CA MET A 1 -21.48 -10.85 -5.50
C MET A 1 -20.90 -9.87 -4.51
N GLU A 2 -19.87 -10.25 -3.77
CA GLU A 2 -19.23 -9.37 -2.80
C GLU A 2 -18.52 -8.23 -3.56
N GLN A 3 -18.95 -7.00 -3.32
CA GLN A 3 -18.45 -5.84 -4.06
C GLN A 3 -17.02 -5.52 -3.59
N VAL A 4 -16.04 -5.75 -4.47
CA VAL A 4 -14.62 -5.49 -4.18
C VAL A 4 -14.37 -3.99 -4.18
N ASN A 5 -14.04 -3.41 -3.03
CA ASN A 5 -13.73 -1.99 -2.92
C ASN A 5 -12.22 -1.71 -3.09
N ILE A 6 -11.83 -1.34 -4.31
CA ILE A 6 -10.43 -1.01 -4.67
C ILE A 6 -9.91 0.28 -4.01
N ASN A 7 -10.79 1.15 -3.49
CA ASN A 7 -10.37 2.37 -2.79
C ASN A 7 -9.71 2.06 -1.44
N MET A 8 -9.81 0.82 -0.96
CA MET A 8 -9.10 0.33 0.22
C MET A 8 -7.61 0.08 -0.02
N ILE A 9 -7.14 0.17 -1.27
CA ILE A 9 -5.72 0.04 -1.63
C ILE A 9 -5.00 1.34 -1.32
N SER A 10 -3.90 1.23 -0.57
CA SER A 10 -3.02 2.35 -0.28
C SER A 10 -2.12 2.67 -1.47
N TYR A 11 -1.63 3.91 -1.55
CA TYR A 11 -0.69 4.32 -2.61
C TYR A 11 0.58 3.46 -2.67
N CYS A 12 1.02 2.91 -1.53
CA CYS A 12 2.25 2.14 -1.44
C CYS A 12 2.05 0.61 -1.34
N GLY A 13 0.85 0.09 -1.63
CA GLY A 13 0.61 -1.36 -1.70
C GLY A 13 0.18 -2.01 -0.38
N PHE A 14 -0.44 -1.24 0.52
CA PHE A 14 -1.15 -1.77 1.69
C PHE A 14 -2.65 -1.89 1.44
N TYR A 15 -3.33 -2.73 2.21
CA TYR A 15 -4.77 -2.90 2.18
C TYR A 15 -5.40 -2.42 3.50
N CYS A 16 -6.20 -1.35 3.44
CA CYS A 16 -6.84 -0.74 4.60
C CYS A 16 -7.95 -1.61 5.20
N GLY A 17 -8.61 -2.47 4.41
CA GLY A 17 -9.70 -3.32 4.89
C GLY A 17 -9.29 -4.33 5.98
N ALA A 18 -8.01 -4.67 6.06
CA ALA A 18 -7.45 -5.51 7.12
C ALA A 18 -6.75 -4.72 8.25
N CYS A 19 -6.76 -3.38 8.20
CA CYS A 19 -6.05 -2.54 9.17
C CYS A 19 -6.92 -2.24 10.39
N PRO A 20 -6.56 -2.70 11.61
CA PRO A 20 -7.39 -2.50 12.81
C PRO A 20 -7.64 -1.03 13.15
N LYS A 21 -6.68 -0.14 12.86
CA LYS A 21 -6.86 1.31 13.09
C LYS A 21 -7.87 1.91 12.12
N TYR A 22 -7.90 1.45 10.88
CA TYR A 22 -8.88 1.90 9.89
C TYR A 22 -10.28 1.38 10.25
N THR A 23 -10.41 0.07 10.51
CA THR A 23 -11.71 -0.55 10.83
C THR A 23 -12.32 -0.06 12.15
N LYS A 24 -11.51 0.45 13.08
CA LYS A 24 -11.96 1.10 14.32
C LYS A 24 -12.20 2.62 14.19
N GLY A 25 -12.12 3.20 12.99
CA GLY A 25 -12.32 4.64 12.76
C GLY A 25 -11.19 5.55 13.31
N GLN A 26 -10.07 4.96 13.71
CA GLN A 26 -8.90 5.68 14.24
C GLN A 26 -7.94 6.16 13.14
N CYS A 27 -8.20 5.80 11.89
CA CYS A 27 -7.43 6.17 10.71
C CYS A 27 -8.38 6.28 9.52
N GLU A 28 -8.23 7.32 8.70
CA GLU A 28 -9.05 7.54 7.48
C GLU A 28 -8.37 7.00 6.21
N GLY A 29 -7.23 6.33 6.38
CA GLY A 29 -6.49 5.71 5.29
C GLY A 29 -5.63 6.72 4.54
N CYS A 30 -4.79 6.22 3.62
CA CYS A 30 -3.87 7.10 2.91
C CYS A 30 -4.55 7.88 1.76
N LYS A 31 -5.81 7.56 1.43
CA LYS A 31 -6.62 8.24 0.41
C LYS A 31 -7.71 9.12 1.01
N GLY A 32 -7.89 9.13 2.34
CA GLY A 32 -8.82 10.04 3.02
C GLY A 32 -8.31 11.48 3.03
N ASP A 33 -9.20 12.44 3.24
CA ASP A 33 -8.91 13.87 3.11
C ASP A 33 -8.23 14.49 4.35
N THR A 34 -8.24 13.80 5.49
CA THR A 34 -7.60 14.33 6.70
C THR A 34 -6.16 13.84 6.89
N PRO A 35 -5.38 14.54 7.73
CA PRO A 35 -4.06 14.06 8.17
C PRO A 35 -4.08 12.78 9.03
N LYS A 36 -5.24 12.19 9.31
CA LYS A 36 -5.42 11.05 10.22
C LYS A 36 -5.07 9.72 9.54
N CYS A 37 -3.78 9.48 9.30
CA CYS A 37 -3.27 8.24 8.72
C CYS A 37 -2.32 7.51 9.67
N ALA A 38 -2.60 6.23 9.95
CA ALA A 38 -1.80 5.39 10.84
C ALA A 38 -0.35 5.18 10.39
N VAL A 39 -0.09 5.27 9.08
CA VAL A 39 1.25 5.09 8.47
C VAL A 39 2.04 6.41 8.45
N GLY A 40 1.43 7.50 8.91
CA GLY A 40 2.03 8.84 8.93
C GLY A 40 1.65 9.66 7.70
N TYR A 41 0.96 10.77 7.92
CA TYR A 41 0.61 11.72 6.85
C TYR A 41 1.77 12.67 6.55
N LYS A 42 2.35 13.28 7.59
CA LYS A 42 3.42 14.31 7.46
C LYS A 42 4.76 13.77 6.95
N SER A 43 5.08 12.51 7.25
CA SER A 43 6.36 11.89 6.88
C SER A 43 6.30 11.08 5.58
N CYS A 44 5.11 10.91 4.99
CA CYS A 44 4.93 10.09 3.80
C CYS A 44 5.14 10.92 2.53
N GLN A 45 6.20 10.61 1.79
CA GLN A 45 6.46 11.24 0.48
C GLN A 45 5.75 10.52 -0.69
N VAL A 46 5.33 9.27 -0.50
CA VAL A 46 4.65 8.50 -1.55
C VAL A 46 3.26 9.05 -1.87
N ARG A 47 2.52 9.48 -0.84
CA ARG A 47 1.18 10.04 -0.98
C ARG A 47 1.16 11.28 -1.89
N PRO A 48 1.89 12.37 -1.59
CA PRO A 48 1.88 13.57 -2.44
C PRO A 48 2.36 13.24 -3.86
N CYS A 49 3.41 12.40 -3.99
CA CYS A 49 3.89 11.96 -5.30
C CYS A 49 2.81 11.27 -6.15
N CYS A 50 1.98 10.39 -5.56
CA CYS A 50 0.88 9.76 -6.32
C CYS A 50 -0.23 10.75 -6.67
N ILE A 51 -0.60 11.65 -5.75
CA ILE A 51 -1.63 12.68 -5.99
C ILE A 51 -1.21 13.61 -7.13
N GLU A 52 0.01 14.15 -7.09
CA GLU A 52 0.55 15.06 -8.11
C GLU A 52 0.61 14.43 -9.50
N ASN A 53 0.75 13.11 -9.58
CA ASN A 53 0.81 12.38 -10.84
C ASN A 53 -0.52 11.74 -11.26
N GLY A 54 -1.60 11.92 -10.48
CA GLY A 54 -2.89 11.31 -10.76
C GLY A 54 -2.88 9.77 -10.68
N PHE A 55 -1.98 9.20 -9.87
CA PHE A 55 -1.83 7.76 -9.71
C PHE A 55 -2.67 7.21 -8.56
N ASN A 56 -3.41 6.13 -8.80
CA ASN A 56 -4.17 5.42 -7.75
C ASN A 56 -3.25 4.64 -6.80
N SER A 57 -2.08 4.22 -7.28
CA SER A 57 -0.98 3.66 -6.50
C SER A 57 0.34 3.77 -7.25
N CYS A 58 1.45 3.46 -6.58
CA CYS A 58 2.75 3.35 -7.25
C CYS A 58 2.80 2.29 -8.36
N ALA A 59 1.81 1.40 -8.46
CA ALA A 59 1.71 0.45 -9.58
C ALA A 59 1.39 1.14 -10.91
N ASN A 60 0.77 2.33 -10.88
CA ASN A 60 0.51 3.13 -12.08
C ASN A 60 1.74 3.95 -12.53
N CYS A 61 2.82 3.97 -11.74
CA CYS A 61 3.99 4.76 -12.07
C CYS A 61 4.73 4.15 -13.26
N ASN A 62 4.92 4.97 -14.30
CA ASN A 62 5.66 4.65 -15.51
C ASN A 62 7.05 5.32 -15.57
N LYS A 63 7.42 6.10 -14.54
CA LYS A 63 8.71 6.82 -14.47
C LYS A 63 9.89 5.92 -14.10
N VAL A 64 9.62 4.77 -13.51
CA VAL A 64 10.61 3.76 -13.13
C VAL A 64 10.08 2.39 -13.50
N GLU A 65 10.96 1.48 -13.90
CA GLU A 65 10.58 0.11 -14.22
C GLU A 65 10.11 -0.65 -12.97
N SER A 66 10.84 -0.47 -11.86
CA SER A 66 10.55 -1.03 -10.55
C SER A 66 10.54 0.04 -9.45
N VAL A 67 9.56 -0.05 -8.55
CA VAL A 67 9.53 0.79 -7.34
C VAL A 67 10.68 0.53 -6.37
N LYS A 68 11.44 -0.57 -6.56
CA LYS A 68 12.67 -0.85 -5.82
C LYS A 68 13.71 0.27 -5.98
N ASP A 69 13.75 0.86 -7.17
CA ASP A 69 14.73 1.87 -7.58
C ASP A 69 14.21 3.30 -7.34
N CYS A 70 12.94 3.44 -6.93
CA CYS A 70 12.35 4.73 -6.60
C CYS A 70 12.77 5.20 -5.20
N LYS A 71 13.53 6.29 -5.14
CA LYS A 71 13.99 6.89 -3.87
C LYS A 71 12.85 7.39 -2.97
N ILE A 72 11.74 7.83 -3.55
CA ILE A 72 10.53 8.26 -2.82
C ILE A 72 9.83 7.05 -2.17
N TYR A 73 9.75 5.94 -2.91
CA TYR A 73 9.14 4.70 -2.43
C TYR A 73 10.05 3.93 -1.47
N ASN A 74 11.36 3.99 -1.66
CA ASN A 74 12.33 3.23 -0.89
C ASN A 74 13.43 4.15 -0.32
N PRO A 75 13.08 5.10 0.56
CA PRO A 75 14.09 5.93 1.20
C PRO A 75 15.01 5.05 2.04
N PHE A 76 16.31 5.35 2.04
CA PHE A 76 17.36 4.52 2.65
C PHE A 76 17.07 4.10 4.11
N MET A 77 16.34 4.91 4.89
CA MET A 77 15.97 4.61 6.29
C MET A 77 14.93 3.49 6.46
N ILE A 78 14.12 3.15 5.45
CA ILE A 78 13.04 2.13 5.56
C ILE A 78 13.57 0.69 5.36
N ARG A 79 14.87 0.53 5.02
CA ARG A 79 15.49 -0.79 4.79
C ARG A 79 15.65 -1.64 6.06
N PHE A 80 15.70 -1.06 7.26
CA PHE A 80 15.99 -1.82 8.49
C PHE A 80 14.74 -2.37 9.22
N GLY A 81 13.58 -1.71 9.13
CA GLY A 81 12.35 -2.15 9.84
C GLY A 81 11.59 -3.31 9.18
N GLN A 82 11.80 -3.56 7.89
CA GLN A 82 11.10 -4.62 7.13
C GLN A 82 11.54 -6.04 7.54
N PHE A 83 12.77 -6.19 8.05
CA PHE A 83 13.30 -7.48 8.50
C PHE A 83 12.60 -8.00 9.77
N ILE A 84 12.08 -7.11 10.61
CA ILE A 84 11.42 -7.49 11.87
C ILE A 84 9.98 -7.99 11.61
N THR A 85 9.28 -7.40 10.64
CA THR A 85 7.85 -7.68 10.43
C THR A 85 7.58 -8.80 9.42
N ARG A 86 8.59 -9.27 8.68
CA ARG A 86 8.43 -10.24 7.55
C ARG A 86 7.34 -9.80 6.57
N THR A 87 7.25 -8.50 6.33
CA THR A 87 6.30 -7.91 5.38
C THR A 87 7.04 -7.23 4.25
N ASN A 88 6.41 -7.20 3.08
CA ASN A 88 6.99 -6.54 1.91
C ASN A 88 5.89 -5.85 1.10
N ARG A 89 5.79 -4.52 1.25
CA ARG A 89 4.83 -3.71 0.50
C ARG A 89 5.09 -3.66 -1.01
N ARG A 90 6.34 -3.88 -1.46
CA ARG A 90 6.68 -3.95 -2.89
C ARG A 90 5.96 -5.11 -3.57
N LEU A 91 5.79 -6.25 -2.88
CA LEU A 91 5.02 -7.37 -3.45
C LEU A 91 3.57 -6.98 -3.73
N GLY A 92 2.98 -6.08 -2.92
CA GLY A 92 1.65 -5.55 -3.18
C GLY A 92 1.61 -4.73 -4.47
N ILE A 93 2.58 -3.84 -4.67
CA ILE A 93 2.69 -3.06 -5.93
C ILE A 93 2.91 -3.98 -7.14
N GLU A 94 3.77 -4.99 -7.01
CA GLU A 94 4.03 -5.95 -8.09
C GLU A 94 2.78 -6.76 -8.44
N MET A 95 2.03 -7.23 -7.43
CA MET A 95 0.78 -7.93 -7.65
C MET A 95 -0.28 -7.04 -8.32
N ILE A 96 -0.40 -5.77 -7.92
CA ILE A 96 -1.33 -4.83 -8.56
C ILE A 96 -0.94 -4.60 -10.03
N LYS A 97 0.36 -4.48 -10.33
CA LYS A 97 0.87 -4.28 -11.69
C LYS A 97 0.63 -5.51 -12.58
N GLU A 98 0.79 -6.71 -12.02
CA GLU A 98 0.65 -7.99 -12.74
C GLU A 98 -0.82 -8.44 -12.90
N LYS A 99 -1.62 -8.33 -11.84
CA LYS A 99 -2.96 -8.95 -11.75
C LYS A 99 -4.11 -7.96 -11.60
N GLY A 100 -3.80 -6.68 -11.41
CA GLY A 100 -4.78 -5.63 -11.19
C GLY A 100 -5.23 -5.45 -9.74
N GLU A 101 -5.86 -4.31 -9.48
CA GLU A 101 -6.32 -3.89 -8.15
C GLU A 101 -7.38 -4.84 -7.56
N THR A 102 -8.30 -5.34 -8.39
CA THR A 102 -9.36 -6.25 -7.96
C THR A 102 -8.80 -7.56 -7.40
N GLU A 103 -7.85 -8.19 -8.11
CA GLU A 103 -7.25 -9.45 -7.66
C GLU A 103 -6.37 -9.25 -6.43
N PHE A 104 -5.66 -8.12 -6.34
CA PHE A 104 -4.95 -7.75 -5.12
C PHE A 104 -5.92 -7.67 -3.92
N VAL A 105 -7.04 -6.95 -4.03
CA VAL A 105 -7.99 -6.84 -2.91
C VAL A 105 -8.58 -8.20 -2.52
N LYS A 106 -9.01 -9.02 -3.49
CA LYS A 106 -9.51 -10.38 -3.21
C LYS A 106 -8.49 -11.22 -2.44
N TYR A 107 -7.23 -11.19 -2.85
CA TYR A 107 -6.15 -11.91 -2.18
C TYR A 107 -5.93 -11.40 -0.75
N MET A 108 -5.93 -10.08 -0.56
CA MET A 108 -5.72 -9.47 0.75
C MET A 108 -6.91 -9.70 1.71
N ILE A 109 -8.14 -9.75 1.19
CA ILE A 109 -9.34 -10.18 1.94
C ILE A 109 -9.18 -11.64 2.38
N ASN A 110 -8.89 -12.54 1.44
CA ASN A 110 -8.76 -13.97 1.72
C ASN A 110 -7.69 -14.27 2.78
N LYS A 111 -6.56 -13.56 2.73
CA LYS A 111 -5.47 -13.72 3.71
C LYS A 111 -5.69 -12.92 5.00
N ASN A 112 -6.64 -11.98 5.02
CA ASN A 112 -6.83 -10.99 6.07
C ASN A 112 -5.52 -10.24 6.43
N TRP A 113 -4.84 -9.71 5.40
CA TRP A 113 -3.54 -9.06 5.55
C TRP A 113 -3.58 -7.57 5.18
N VAL A 114 -2.83 -6.75 5.93
CA VAL A 114 -2.59 -5.34 5.58
C VAL A 114 -1.52 -5.22 4.49
N THR A 115 -0.57 -6.15 4.47
CA THR A 115 0.56 -6.18 3.54
C THR A 115 0.94 -7.62 3.29
N ILE A 116 1.44 -7.91 2.09
CA ILE A 116 1.93 -9.25 1.75
C ILE A 116 3.08 -9.62 2.70
N ARG A 117 3.01 -10.84 3.24
CA ARG A 117 4.02 -11.42 4.15
C ARG A 117 4.99 -12.30 3.37
N THR A 118 6.25 -12.33 3.78
CA THR A 118 7.35 -13.06 3.11
C THR A 118 7.71 -14.38 3.79
N GLY A 119 6.98 -14.81 4.82
CA GLY A 119 7.14 -16.14 5.45
C GLY A 119 6.48 -17.26 4.64
N LYS A 120 6.80 -18.54 4.95
CA LYS A 120 6.11 -19.71 4.36
C LYS A 120 4.59 -19.53 4.53
N GLN A 121 3.88 -19.64 3.41
CA GLN A 121 2.44 -19.40 3.29
C GLN A 121 1.62 -20.64 3.62
#